data_AF-A0A834LTZ8-F1
#
_entry.id   AF-A0A834LTZ8-F1
#
_cell.length_a   1.000
_cell.length_b   1.000
_cell.length_c   1.000
_cell.angle_alpha   90.00
_cell.angle_beta   90.00
_cell.angle_gamma   90.00
#
_symmetry.space_group_name_H-M   'P 1'
#
loop_
_entity.id
_entity.type
_entity.pdbx_description
1 polymer ?
#
loop_
_entity_poly.entity_id
_entity_poly.type
_entity_poly.pdbx_seq_one_letter_code
_entity_poly.pdbx_strand_id
1 'polypeptide(L)'
;MSAIAGSFGYMAPEANDGDEHTSLAEWAWRQHGEGNPIIDALDEYIKEPLNLEEKTGVFNIGLTCTSTIPSSRPSMKEVLQMLRRIGPVEGSEVKKVGTEYDVAPLLASANKYLSSNTCSKKVADDDGDYIV
;
A
#
# COMPACT_ATOMS: atom_id res chain seq x y z
N MET A 1 14.72 36.36 -36.44
CA MET A 1 15.04 35.02 -35.92
C MET A 1 14.03 34.73 -34.82
N SER A 2 13.10 33.81 -35.04
CA SER A 2 12.10 33.44 -34.02
C SER A 2 12.75 32.45 -33.06
N ALA A 3 12.79 32.78 -31.77
CA ALA A 3 13.12 31.83 -30.72
C ALA A 3 11.83 31.08 -30.35
N ILE A 4 11.85 29.77 -30.55
CA ILE A 4 10.80 28.85 -30.12
C ILE A 4 11.00 28.66 -28.62
N ALA A 5 10.01 29.03 -27.80
CA ALA A 5 10.08 28.84 -26.35
C ALA A 5 10.05 27.33 -26.06
N GLY A 6 11.23 26.77 -25.82
CA GLY A 6 11.42 25.38 -25.41
C GLY A 6 10.73 25.11 -24.07
N SER A 7 10.17 23.91 -23.99
CA SER A 7 9.48 23.31 -22.85
C SER A 7 10.19 23.60 -21.53
N PHE A 8 9.46 24.16 -20.57
CA PHE A 8 9.88 24.17 -19.16
C PHE A 8 10.02 22.70 -18.73
N GLY A 9 11.25 22.18 -18.76
CA GLY A 9 11.58 20.92 -18.13
C GLY A 9 11.43 21.12 -16.63
N TYR A 10 10.48 20.44 -16.02
CA TYR A 10 10.33 20.39 -14.56
C TYR A 10 11.53 19.61 -14.03
N MET A 11 12.53 20.33 -13.52
CA MET A 11 13.63 19.75 -12.77
C MET A 11 13.10 19.53 -11.36
N ALA A 12 12.87 18.27 -10.98
CA ALA A 12 12.51 17.95 -9.60
C ALA A 12 13.65 18.42 -8.68
N PRO A 13 13.38 19.09 -7.55
CA PRO A 13 14.42 19.47 -6.62
C PRO A 13 15.19 18.22 -6.19
N GLU A 14 16.52 18.31 -6.30
CA GLU A 14 17.45 17.25 -5.92
C GLU A 14 17.19 16.85 -4.45
N ALA A 15 16.90 15.57 -4.22
CA ALA A 15 16.79 14.99 -2.89
C ALA A 15 18.19 14.81 -2.28
N ASN A 16 18.88 15.92 -2.02
CA ASN A 16 20.20 15.92 -1.42
C ASN A 16 20.10 16.30 0.06
N ASP A 17 20.04 15.29 0.94
CA ASP A 17 20.56 15.32 2.34
C ASP A 17 20.33 13.98 3.09
N GLY A 18 20.22 12.86 2.37
CA GLY A 18 20.21 11.52 2.96
C GLY A 18 21.51 10.78 2.67
N ASP A 19 21.99 9.97 3.61
CA ASP A 19 22.93 8.89 3.33
C ASP A 19 22.52 8.22 2.01
N GLU A 20 23.43 8.26 1.03
CA GLU A 20 23.25 7.81 -0.36
C GLU A 20 22.78 6.34 -0.46
N HIS A 21 22.71 5.61 0.67
CA HIS A 21 22.30 4.23 0.77
C HIS A 21 21.10 3.94 1.71
N THR A 22 20.55 4.91 2.43
CA THR A 22 19.39 4.66 3.32
C THR A 22 18.07 4.77 2.56
N SER A 23 17.24 3.72 2.61
CA SER A 23 15.88 3.79 2.05
C SER A 23 14.98 4.77 2.82
N LEU A 24 14.02 5.42 2.16
CA LEU A 24 13.09 6.35 2.82
C LEU A 24 12.35 5.73 4.01
N ALA A 25 11.98 4.44 3.90
CA ALA A 25 11.32 3.72 4.98
C ALA A 25 12.25 3.54 6.19
N GLU A 26 13.51 3.20 5.96
CA GLU A 26 14.51 3.06 7.02
C GLU A 26 14.81 4.39 7.69
N TRP A 27 14.96 5.45 6.90
CA TRP A 27 15.11 6.81 7.42
C TRP A 27 13.91 7.21 8.29
N ALA A 28 12.67 6.99 7.81
CA ALA A 28 11.45 7.34 8.55
C ALA A 28 11.33 6.57 9.88
N TRP A 29 11.71 5.28 9.90
CA TRP A 29 11.76 4.49 11.13
C TRP A 29 12.77 5.03 12.14
N ARG A 30 13.94 5.50 11.68
CA ARG A 30 14.94 6.15 12.54
C ARG A 30 14.41 7.46 13.12
N GLN A 31 13.80 8.32 12.30
CA GLN A 31 13.18 9.57 12.76
C GLN A 31 12.13 9.30 13.86
N HIS A 32 11.28 8.29 13.66
CA HIS A 32 10.29 7.89 14.65
C HIS A 32 10.92 7.33 15.95
N GLY A 33 11.99 6.55 15.85
CA GLY A 33 12.68 5.97 17.01
C GLY A 33 13.52 6.97 17.81
N GLU A 34 14.05 8.00 17.16
CA GLU A 34 14.84 9.07 17.79
C GLU A 34 13.95 10.07 18.57
N GLY A 35 12.63 9.95 18.45
CA GLY A 35 11.67 10.85 19.13
C GLY A 35 11.56 12.23 18.49
N ASN A 36 12.06 12.37 17.25
CA ASN A 36 11.90 13.59 16.47
C ASN A 36 10.41 13.79 16.15
N PRO A 37 9.91 15.03 16.14
CA PRO A 37 8.51 15.28 15.87
C PRO A 37 8.21 14.92 14.41
N ILE A 38 7.10 14.23 14.18
CA ILE A 38 6.71 13.72 12.84
C ILE A 38 6.64 14.86 11.80
N ILE A 39 6.31 16.08 12.24
CA ILE A 39 6.26 17.27 11.38
C ILE A 39 7.59 17.57 10.66
N ASP A 40 8.72 17.24 11.29
CA ASP A 40 10.03 17.47 10.70
C ASP A 40 10.30 16.48 9.55
N ALA A 41 9.70 15.28 9.64
CA ALA A 41 9.80 14.23 8.65
C ALA A 41 8.80 14.38 7.48
N LEU A 42 7.85 15.31 7.58
CA LEU A 42 6.92 15.62 6.48
C LEU A 42 7.64 16.39 5.37
N ASP A 43 7.15 16.27 4.15
CA ASP A 43 7.59 17.10 3.02
C ASP A 43 7.22 18.58 3.24
N GLU A 44 8.08 19.51 2.83
CA GLU A 44 7.87 20.96 2.99
C GLU A 44 6.52 21.42 2.44
N TYR A 45 6.06 20.84 1.32
CA TYR A 45 4.79 21.20 0.69
C TYR A 45 3.56 20.70 1.48
N ILE A 46 3.74 19.80 2.44
CA ILE A 46 2.66 19.25 3.27
C ILE A 46 2.82 19.59 4.75
N LYS A 47 3.87 20.34 5.15
CA LYS A 47 4.08 20.80 6.54
C LYS A 47 3.06 21.83 7.03
N GLU A 48 2.17 22.28 6.16
CA GLU A 48 1.10 23.21 6.54
C GLU A 48 0.30 22.70 7.75
N PRO A 49 -0.07 23.56 8.71
CA PRO A 49 -0.68 23.15 9.98
C PRO A 49 -2.11 22.61 9.83
N LEU A 50 -2.75 22.86 8.67
CA LEU A 50 -4.03 22.27 8.35
C LEU A 50 -3.89 20.74 8.29
N ASN A 51 -4.80 20.04 8.97
CA ASN A 51 -4.88 18.58 8.97
C ASN A 51 -3.59 17.87 9.43
N LEU A 52 -2.84 18.50 10.33
CA LEU A 52 -1.61 17.91 10.86
C LEU A 52 -1.85 16.55 11.52
N GLU A 53 -2.97 16.40 12.23
CA GLU A 53 -3.38 15.12 12.83
C GLU A 53 -3.60 14.05 11.76
N GLU A 54 -4.22 14.40 10.63
CA GLU A 54 -4.44 13.46 9.54
C GLU A 54 -3.12 13.05 8.88
N LYS A 55 -2.25 14.02 8.60
CA LYS A 55 -0.91 13.79 8.04
C LYS A 55 -0.07 12.90 8.95
N THR A 56 -0.12 13.17 10.25
CA THR A 56 0.58 12.38 11.28
C THR A 56 0.01 10.97 11.37
N GLY A 57 -1.31 10.82 11.32
CA GLY A 57 -1.98 9.51 11.31
C GLY A 57 -1.58 8.67 10.10
N VAL A 58 -1.61 9.27 8.90
CA VAL A 58 -1.21 8.58 7.67
C VAL A 58 0.27 8.23 7.69
N PHE A 59 1.13 9.10 8.23
CA PHE A 59 2.55 8.80 8.42
C PHE A 59 2.78 7.56 9.30
N ASN A 60 2.07 7.45 10.42
CA ASN A 60 2.16 6.30 11.32
C ASN A 60 1.63 5.00 10.68
N ILE A 61 0.56 5.08 9.88
CA ILE A 61 0.12 3.94 9.08
C ILE A 61 1.21 3.53 8.09
N GLY A 62 1.82 4.51 7.40
CA GLY A 62 2.93 4.30 6.47
C GLY A 62 4.08 3.54 7.12
N LEU A 63 4.55 4.00 8.28
CA LEU A 63 5.59 3.32 9.06
C LEU A 63 5.24 1.86 9.34
N THR A 64 4.04 1.60 9.87
CA THR A 64 3.60 0.25 10.20
C THR A 64 3.56 -0.66 8.95
N CYS A 65 3.10 -0.12 7.81
CA CYS A 65 3.11 -0.83 6.52
C CYS A 65 4.53 -1.18 6.06
N THR A 66 5.51 -0.33 6.34
CA THR A 66 6.91 -0.51 5.96
C THR A 66 7.77 -1.11 7.08
N SER A 67 7.16 -1.76 8.07
CA SER A 67 7.91 -2.43 9.12
C SER A 67 8.89 -3.46 8.55
N THR A 68 10.09 -3.54 9.15
CA THR A 68 11.10 -4.55 8.81
C THR A 68 10.64 -5.96 9.15
N ILE A 69 9.70 -6.09 10.11
CA ILE A 69 9.10 -7.36 10.52
C ILE A 69 7.83 -7.61 9.69
N PRO A 70 7.82 -8.57 8.74
CA PRO A 70 6.69 -8.76 7.83
C PRO A 70 5.37 -9.08 8.53
N SER A 71 5.41 -9.81 9.64
CA SER A 71 4.22 -10.20 10.42
C SER A 71 3.58 -9.03 11.19
N SER A 72 4.30 -7.93 11.37
CA SER A 72 3.75 -6.72 12.00
C SER A 72 3.04 -5.80 11.00
N ARG A 73 3.18 -6.06 9.70
CA ARG A 73 2.55 -5.26 8.66
C ARG A 73 1.05 -5.57 8.65
N PRO A 74 0.19 -4.55 8.69
CA PRO A 74 -1.26 -4.75 8.64
C PRO A 74 -1.68 -5.31 7.28
N SER A 75 -2.78 -6.07 7.28
CA SER A 75 -3.48 -6.42 6.04
C SER A 75 -4.10 -5.17 5.41
N MET A 76 -4.29 -5.19 4.09
CA MET A 76 -4.94 -4.06 3.39
C MET A 76 -6.32 -3.72 3.96
N LYS A 77 -7.04 -4.73 4.48
CA LYS A 77 -8.32 -4.53 5.17
C LYS A 77 -8.17 -3.65 6.41
N GLU A 78 -7.15 -3.90 7.22
CA GLU A 78 -6.86 -3.11 8.43
C GLU A 78 -6.38 -1.71 8.06
N VAL A 79 -5.52 -1.57 7.05
CA VAL A 79 -5.07 -0.27 6.53
C VAL A 79 -6.25 0.62 6.15
N LEU A 80 -7.21 0.09 5.40
CA LEU A 80 -8.42 0.84 5.02
C LEU A 80 -9.29 1.23 6.23
N GLN A 81 -9.37 0.38 7.25
CA GLN A 81 -10.08 0.71 8.48
C GLN A 81 -9.38 1.82 9.26
N MET A 82 -8.04 1.81 9.32
CA MET A 82 -7.27 2.86 9.96
C MET A 82 -7.41 4.20 9.22
N LEU A 83 -7.27 4.19 7.88
CA LEU A 83 -7.43 5.40 7.06
C LEU A 83 -8.82 6.03 7.20
N ARG A 84 -9.88 5.22 7.26
CA ARG A 84 -11.26 5.71 7.49
C ARG A 84 -11.46 6.41 8.84
N ARG A 85 -10.64 6.10 9.83
CA ARG A 85 -10.72 6.73 11.17
C ARG A 85 -10.00 8.08 11.22
N ILE A 86 -9.12 8.36 10.26
CA ILE A 86 -8.32 9.57 10.22
C ILE A 86 -9.09 10.74 9.58
N GLY A 87 -9.93 10.46 8.58
CA GLY A 87 -10.73 11.49 7.91
C GLY A 87 -11.84 12.08 8.81
N PRO A 88 -12.43 13.22 8.42
CA PRO A 88 -13.57 13.78 9.13
C PRO A 88 -14.68 12.74 9.22
N VAL A 89 -15.17 12.51 10.44
CA VAL A 89 -16.35 11.68 10.69
C VAL A 89 -17.54 12.39 10.04
N GLU A 90 -17.77 12.10 8.77
CA GLU A 90 -19.07 12.34 8.14
C GLU A 90 -20.06 11.44 8.89
N GLY A 91 -20.86 12.06 9.74
CA GLY A 91 -21.80 11.39 10.63
C GLY A 91 -22.68 10.40 9.87
N SER A 92 -22.41 9.11 10.01
CA SER A 92 -23.38 8.08 9.66
C SER A 92 -24.27 7.84 10.87
N GLU A 93 -25.35 8.60 10.95
CA GLU A 93 -26.58 8.05 11.52
C GLU A 93 -26.91 6.81 10.69
N VAL A 94 -26.60 5.63 11.23
CA VAL A 94 -26.98 4.34 10.65
C VAL A 94 -28.50 4.20 10.80
N LYS A 95 -29.27 4.85 9.92
CA LYS A 95 -30.62 4.37 9.60
C LYS A 95 -30.41 3.11 8.76
N LYS A 96 -30.63 1.95 9.39
CA LYS A 96 -30.82 0.69 8.69
C LYS A 96 -31.97 0.86 7.70
N VAL A 97 -31.66 1.02 6.43
CA VAL A 97 -32.56 0.71 5.32
C VAL A 97 -31.73 -0.12 4.37
N GLY A 98 -32.09 -1.41 4.29
CA GLY A 98 -31.59 -2.27 3.24
C GLY A 98 -32.07 -1.72 1.91
N THR A 99 -31.14 -1.54 0.99
CA THR A 99 -31.46 -1.44 -0.42
C THR A 99 -30.40 -2.24 -1.15
N GLU A 100 -30.92 -3.20 -1.89
CA GLU A 100 -30.24 -4.13 -2.76
C GLU A 100 -29.04 -3.54 -3.48
N TYR A 101 -27.91 -4.24 -3.37
CA TYR A 101 -26.89 -4.17 -4.41
C TYR A 101 -27.42 -5.04 -5.54
N ASP A 102 -27.87 -4.41 -6.63
CA ASP A 102 -28.05 -5.08 -7.92
C ASP A 102 -26.65 -5.47 -8.43
N VAL A 103 -26.13 -6.56 -7.86
CA VAL A 103 -24.99 -7.26 -8.42
C VAL A 103 -25.57 -7.98 -9.63
N ALA A 104 -25.40 -7.37 -10.81
CA ALA A 104 -25.54 -8.10 -12.06
C ALA A 104 -24.85 -9.47 -11.90
N PRO A 105 -25.50 -10.60 -12.23
CA PRO A 105 -24.95 -11.90 -11.92
C PRO A 105 -23.71 -12.14 -12.79
N LEU A 106 -22.53 -11.84 -12.25
CA LEU A 106 -21.21 -12.21 -12.75
C LEU A 106 -20.97 -13.74 -12.66
N LEU A 107 -22.04 -14.52 -12.71
CA LEU A 107 -22.10 -15.97 -12.61
C LEU A 107 -22.93 -16.59 -13.75
N ALA A 108 -23.39 -15.79 -14.73
CA ALA A 108 -24.12 -16.31 -15.88
C ALA A 108 -23.21 -16.84 -17.02
N SER A 109 -21.87 -16.69 -16.93
CA SER A 109 -20.95 -17.15 -17.99
C SER A 109 -19.74 -17.97 -17.51
N ALA A 110 -19.65 -18.32 -16.22
CA ALA A 110 -18.55 -19.14 -15.70
C ALA A 110 -18.70 -20.66 -15.96
N ASN A 111 -19.69 -21.08 -16.76
CA ASN A 111 -19.91 -22.50 -17.09
C ASN A 111 -19.09 -22.99 -18.30
N LYS A 112 -18.09 -22.24 -18.78
CA LYS A 112 -17.23 -22.68 -19.91
C LYS A 112 -15.77 -22.99 -19.53
N TYR A 113 -15.33 -22.71 -18.31
CA TYR A 113 -13.95 -22.98 -17.88
C TYR A 113 -13.83 -23.93 -16.68
N LEU A 114 -14.94 -24.47 -16.19
CA LEU A 114 -14.97 -25.62 -15.30
C LEU A 114 -15.27 -26.88 -16.14
N SER A 115 -14.29 -27.30 -16.95
CA SER A 115 -14.25 -28.68 -17.44
C SER A 115 -13.21 -29.42 -16.62
N SER A 116 -13.72 -30.16 -15.64
CA SER A 116 -13.00 -31.11 -14.82
C SER A 116 -12.16 -32.05 -15.67
N ASN A 117 -11.00 -32.45 -15.16
CA ASN A 117 -10.56 -33.84 -15.25
C ASN A 117 -9.91 -34.23 -13.93
N THR A 118 -10.75 -34.71 -13.01
CA THR A 118 -10.30 -35.69 -12.01
C THR A 118 -9.84 -36.93 -12.76
N CYS A 119 -8.59 -37.36 -12.64
CA CYS A 119 -8.27 -38.77 -12.85
C CYS A 119 -6.91 -39.13 -12.28
N SER A 120 -6.97 -39.84 -11.16
CA SER A 120 -5.91 -40.72 -10.66
C SER A 120 -5.60 -41.83 -11.68
N LYS A 121 -4.32 -42.01 -12.06
CA LYS A 121 -3.70 -43.35 -12.17
C LYS A 121 -2.18 -43.30 -12.38
N LYS A 122 -1.53 -44.24 -11.69
CA LYS A 122 -0.13 -44.72 -11.71
C LYS A 122 0.18 -45.35 -13.09
N VAL A 123 1.38 -45.67 -13.60
CA VAL A 123 2.67 -46.31 -13.17
C VAL A 123 3.65 -46.08 -14.37
N ALA A 124 4.98 -45.97 -14.31
CA ALA A 124 6.00 -47.04 -14.20
C ALA A 124 7.41 -46.39 -14.29
N ASP A 125 8.34 -46.63 -13.36
CA ASP A 125 9.43 -47.65 -13.38
C ASP A 125 10.51 -47.41 -14.47
N ASP A 126 11.71 -46.98 -14.07
CA ASP A 126 13.01 -47.66 -14.31
C ASP A 126 14.15 -46.91 -13.57
N ASP A 127 15.13 -47.71 -13.18
CA ASP A 127 16.02 -47.62 -12.01
C ASP A 127 17.29 -46.77 -12.19
N GLY A 128 17.95 -46.42 -11.07
CA GLY A 128 19.25 -45.76 -11.08
C GLY A 128 19.80 -45.44 -9.69
N ASP A 129 20.23 -46.47 -8.99
CA ASP A 129 20.97 -46.46 -7.72
C ASP A 129 22.30 -45.67 -7.83
N TYR A 130 22.56 -44.76 -6.88
CA TYR A 130 23.85 -44.69 -6.19
C TYR A 130 23.77 -43.79 -4.96
N ILE A 131 23.95 -44.45 -3.82
CA ILE A 131 24.25 -43.91 -2.50
C ILE A 131 25.76 -43.66 -2.34
N VAL A 132 26.13 -42.53 -1.75
CA VAL A 132 27.11 -42.45 -0.65
C VAL A 132 26.83 -41.21 0.20
#